data_AF-A0A929P3R2-F1
#
_entry.id   AF-A0A929P3R2-F1
#
_cell.length_a   1.000
_cell.length_b   1.000
_cell.length_c   1.000
_cell.angle_alpha   90.00
_cell.angle_beta   90.00
_cell.angle_gamma   90.00
#
_symmetry.space_group_name_H-M   'P 1'
#
loop_
_entity.id
_entity.type
_entity.pdbx_description
1 polymer ?
#
loop_
_entity_poly.entity_id
_entity_poly.type
_entity_poly.pdbx_seq_one_letter_code
_entity_poly.pdbx_strand_id
1 'polypeptide(L)'
;MNEQGIPMAGKLSEPKIITDLDQKVVCLLPTGFYFSDERWDMIWEQYDKKGDTLGMADLKELFPDEATVQNAAIDTGEKFDRCR
;
A
#
# COMPACT_ATOMS: atom_id res chain seq x y z
N MET A 1 8.15 6.95 -24.50
CA MET A 1 6.84 6.68 -25.12
C MET A 1 6.41 5.29 -24.72
N ASN A 2 5.41 5.20 -23.84
CA ASN A 2 4.32 4.23 -23.83
C ASN A 2 3.08 5.10 -23.58
N GLU A 3 1.94 4.81 -24.20
CA GLU A 3 0.70 5.60 -24.05
C GLU A 3 0.09 5.53 -22.62
N GLN A 4 0.77 4.90 -21.65
CA GLN A 4 0.56 5.04 -20.19
C GLN A 4 1.88 5.02 -19.38
N GLY A 5 2.93 5.70 -19.86
CA GLY A 5 4.26 5.73 -19.24
C GLY A 5 4.36 6.42 -17.87
N ILE A 6 4.03 5.71 -16.79
CA ILE A 6 4.26 6.15 -15.41
C ILE A 6 5.50 5.48 -14.79
N PRO A 7 6.64 6.18 -14.64
CA PRO A 7 7.63 5.80 -13.64
C PRO A 7 7.02 6.11 -12.27
N MET A 8 6.34 5.14 -11.64
CA MET A 8 5.65 5.35 -10.36
C MET A 8 6.59 5.41 -9.14
N ALA A 9 7.87 5.72 -9.32
CA ALA A 9 8.72 6.02 -8.17
C ALA A 9 8.33 7.40 -7.63
N GLY A 10 7.65 7.44 -6.50
CA GLY A 10 7.14 8.68 -5.92
C GLY A 10 6.37 8.49 -4.63
N LYS A 11 6.30 9.56 -3.85
CA LYS A 11 5.47 9.63 -2.65
C LYS A 11 3.99 9.66 -3.05
N LEU A 12 3.21 8.74 -2.51
CA LEU A 12 1.76 8.73 -2.72
C LEU A 12 1.14 9.96 -2.07
N SER A 13 0.46 10.80 -2.85
CA SER A 13 -0.32 11.93 -2.34
C SER A 13 -1.68 11.49 -1.78
N GLU A 14 -2.12 10.27 -2.12
CA GLU A 14 -3.43 9.69 -1.82
C GLU A 14 -3.25 8.19 -1.49
N PRO A 15 -4.15 7.57 -0.72
CA PRO A 15 -4.03 6.14 -0.43
C PRO A 15 -4.31 5.35 -1.71
N LYS A 16 -3.54 4.29 -1.95
CA LYS A 16 -3.62 3.52 -3.20
C LYS A 16 -3.80 2.04 -2.92
N ILE A 17 -4.71 1.42 -3.66
CA ILE A 17 -4.96 -0.02 -3.60
C ILE A 17 -4.26 -0.67 -4.78
N ILE A 18 -3.43 -1.67 -4.49
CA ILE A 18 -2.84 -2.54 -5.50
C ILE A 18 -3.74 -3.76 -5.62
N THR A 19 -4.16 -4.06 -6.84
CA THR A 19 -4.93 -5.26 -7.17
C THR A 19 -4.19 -6.10 -8.20
N ASP A 20 -4.36 -7.41 -8.12
CA ASP A 20 -3.88 -8.36 -9.12
C ASP A 20 -4.76 -8.30 -10.40
N LEU A 21 -4.32 -8.98 -11.46
CA LEU A 21 -5.07 -9.20 -12.69
C LEU A 21 -6.46 -9.82 -12.44
N ASP A 22 -6.61 -10.63 -11.38
CA ASP A 22 -7.90 -11.22 -10.96
C ASP A 22 -8.77 -10.24 -10.13
N GLN A 23 -8.41 -8.95 -10.08
CA GLN A 23 -9.05 -7.92 -9.23
C GLN A 23 -9.00 -8.23 -7.72
N LYS A 24 -8.14 -9.15 -7.30
CA LYS A 24 -7.88 -9.43 -5.89
C LYS A 24 -7.02 -8.33 -5.29
N VAL A 25 -7.37 -7.87 -4.10
CA VAL A 25 -6.61 -6.86 -3.37
C VAL A 25 -5.26 -7.46 -2.97
N VAL A 26 -4.18 -7.00 -3.58
CA VAL A 26 -2.82 -7.41 -3.19
C VAL A 26 -2.42 -6.66 -1.94
N CYS A 27 -2.60 -5.33 -1.90
CA CYS A 27 -2.12 -4.51 -0.82
C CYS A 27 -2.79 -3.14 -0.76
N LEU A 28 -2.90 -2.57 0.45
CA LEU A 28 -3.40 -1.22 0.70
C LEU A 28 -2.25 -0.30 1.12
N LEU A 29 -1.85 0.63 0.26
CA LEU A 29 -0.79 1.58 0.55
C LEU A 29 -1.35 2.87 1.14
N PRO A 30 -0.87 3.30 2.32
CA PRO A 30 -1.33 4.52 2.95
C PRO A 30 -0.83 5.76 2.21
N THR A 31 -1.55 6.87 2.36
CA THR A 31 -1.11 8.18 1.90
C THR A 31 0.26 8.52 2.48
N GLY A 32 1.14 9.08 1.65
CA GLY A 32 2.49 9.44 2.03
C GLY A 32 3.50 8.30 1.92
N PHE A 33 3.06 7.08 1.62
CA PHE A 33 3.97 5.96 1.34
C PHE A 33 4.84 6.26 0.13
N TYR A 34 6.14 6.02 0.26
CA TYR A 34 7.04 6.14 -0.87
C TYR A 34 6.96 4.87 -1.73
N PHE A 35 6.34 4.96 -2.89
CA PHE A 35 6.22 3.83 -3.81
C PHE A 35 7.38 3.85 -4.80
N SER A 36 7.96 2.70 -5.14
CA SER A 36 9.11 2.54 -6.04
C SER A 36 9.06 1.17 -6.69
N ASP A 37 9.77 0.97 -7.80
CA ASP A 37 9.75 -0.31 -8.52
C ASP A 37 10.36 -1.44 -7.68
N GLU A 38 11.45 -1.19 -6.95
CA GLU A 38 12.02 -2.15 -6.00
C GLU A 38 10.99 -2.60 -4.95
N ARG A 39 10.22 -1.64 -4.39
CA ARG A 39 9.16 -1.96 -3.41
C ARG A 39 7.98 -2.67 -4.03
N TRP A 40 7.68 -2.39 -5.30
CA TRP A 40 6.66 -3.13 -6.05
C TRP A 40 7.05 -4.59 -6.17
N ASP A 41 8.28 -4.87 -6.59
CA ASP A 41 8.80 -6.23 -6.69
C ASP A 41 8.75 -6.96 -5.34
N MET A 42 9.17 -6.30 -4.25
CA MET A 42 9.07 -6.85 -2.89
C MET A 42 7.63 -7.16 -2.44
N ILE A 43 6.67 -6.28 -2.76
CA ILE A 43 5.24 -6.50 -2.45
C ILE A 43 4.73 -7.73 -3.21
N TRP A 44 5.09 -7.87 -4.48
CA TRP A 44 4.69 -9.03 -5.28
C TRP A 44 5.33 -10.33 -4.80
N GLU A 45 6.62 -10.32 -4.45
CA GLU A 45 7.31 -11.49 -3.91
C GLU A 45 6.66 -11.97 -2.60
N GLN A 46 6.34 -11.03 -1.70
CA GLN A 46 5.68 -11.39 -0.44
C GLN A 46 4.23 -11.85 -0.65
N TYR A 47 3.50 -11.23 -1.58
CA TYR A 47 2.15 -11.65 -1.93
C TYR A 47 2.14 -13.07 -2.53
N ASP A 48 3.07 -13.38 -3.44
CA ASP A 48 3.23 -14.73 -4.01
C ASP A 48 3.57 -15.75 -2.92
N LYS A 49 4.51 -15.40 -2.03
CA LYS A 49 4.92 -16.26 -0.91
C LYS A 49 3.80 -16.53 0.10
N LYS A 50 2.99 -15.52 0.41
CA LYS A 50 1.83 -15.66 1.31
C LYS A 50 0.66 -16.35 0.61
N GLY A 51 0.50 -16.10 -0.69
CA GLY A 51 -0.65 -16.52 -1.49
C GLY A 51 -1.96 -15.79 -1.13
N ASP A 52 -1.89 -14.70 -0.36
CA ASP A 52 -3.04 -13.95 0.13
C ASP A 52 -2.72 -12.46 0.27
N THR A 53 -3.77 -11.66 0.43
CA THR A 53 -3.73 -10.21 0.59
C THR A 53 -2.73 -9.76 1.67
N LEU A 54 -1.88 -8.79 1.32
CA LEU A 54 -0.95 -8.15 2.25
C LEU A 54 -1.68 -7.07 3.04
N GLY A 55 -1.80 -7.31 4.34
CA GLY A 55 -2.39 -6.36 5.27
C GLY A 55 -1.36 -5.39 5.81
N MET A 56 -1.81 -4.53 6.72
CA MET A 56 -0.93 -3.57 7.40
C MET A 56 0.18 -4.27 8.22
N ALA A 57 -0.08 -5.47 8.73
CA ALA A 57 0.93 -6.25 9.46
C ALA A 57 2.08 -6.68 8.54
N ASP A 58 1.76 -7.27 7.38
CA ASP A 58 2.75 -7.69 6.39
C ASP A 58 3.55 -6.49 5.86
N LEU A 59 2.89 -5.37 5.63
CA LEU A 59 3.55 -4.13 5.22
C LEU A 59 4.52 -3.61 6.28
N LYS A 60 4.19 -3.70 7.57
CA LYS A 60 5.10 -3.30 8.66
C LYS A 60 6.33 -4.20 8.74
N GLU A 61 6.18 -5.48 8.42
CA GLU A 61 7.29 -6.43 8.37
C GLU A 61 8.15 -6.25 7.11
N LEU A 62 7.54 -5.97 5.97
CA LEU A 62 8.22 -5.66 4.70
C LEU A 62 8.97 -4.33 4.74
N PHE A 63 8.36 -3.31 5.36
CA PHE A 63 8.87 -1.95 5.41
C PHE A 63 9.01 -1.47 6.87
N PRO A 64 9.94 -2.06 7.65
CA PRO A 64 10.15 -1.66 9.04
C PRO A 64 10.71 -0.23 9.16
N ASP A 65 11.46 0.21 8.16
CA ASP A 65 12.06 1.56 8.09
C ASP A 65 11.05 2.64 7.68
N GLU A 66 9.92 2.24 7.09
CA GLU A 66 8.96 3.18 6.53
C GLU A 66 8.03 3.73 7.62
N ALA A 67 8.39 4.89 8.15
CA ALA A 67 7.62 5.57 9.19
C ALA A 67 6.16 5.82 8.79
N THR A 68 5.84 5.91 7.49
CA THR A 68 4.47 6.08 7.00
C THR A 68 3.63 4.79 7.05
N VAL A 69 4.26 3.61 7.09
CA VAL A 69 3.59 2.32 7.32
C VAL A 69 3.51 2.03 8.82
N GLN A 70 4.57 2.37 9.56
CA GLN A 70 4.62 2.19 11.02
C GLN A 70 3.66 3.15 11.73
N ASN A 71 3.69 4.42 11.35
CA ASN A 71 2.77 5.48 11.74
C ASN A 71 1.73 5.73 10.65
N ALA A 72 1.35 4.70 9.87
CA ALA A 72 0.16 4.79 9.05
C ALA A 72 -0.94 5.18 10.02
N ALA A 73 -1.27 6.48 10.02
CA ALA A 73 -2.30 7.01 10.86
C ALA A 73 -3.46 6.09 10.57
N ILE A 74 -3.97 5.46 11.62
CA ILE A 74 -5.22 4.76 11.54
C ILE A 74 -6.21 5.87 11.23
N ASP A 75 -6.34 6.23 9.95
CA ASP A 75 -7.52 6.86 9.39
C ASP A 75 -8.57 5.74 9.37
N THR A 76 -8.83 5.19 10.56
CA THR A 76 -10.17 4.83 10.97
C THR A 76 -10.97 6.08 10.70
N GLY A 77 -11.53 6.16 9.49
CA GLY A 77 -12.59 7.07 9.12
C GLY A 77 -13.84 6.78 9.94
N GLU A 78 -13.73 6.84 11.27
CA GLU A 78 -14.85 6.84 12.19
C GLU A 78 -14.53 7.71 13.41
N LYS A 79 -14.43 9.02 13.18
CA LYS A 79 -15.15 9.97 14.03
C LYS A 79 -16.36 10.49 13.24
N PHE A 80 -17.24 9.58 12.83
CA PHE A 80 -18.65 9.94 12.76
C PHE A 80 -19.18 9.92 14.19
N ASP A 81 -18.77 10.91 14.99
CA ASP A 81 -19.44 11.23 16.24
C ASP A 81 -20.82 11.80 15.88
N ARG A 82 -21.73 10.90 15.52
CA ARG A 82 -23.16 11.20 15.39
C ARG A 82 -23.88 10.66 16.62
N CYS A 83 -23.73 11.35 17.74
CA CYS A 83 -24.64 11.38 18.89
C CYS A 83 -24.12 12.49 19.82
N ARG A 84 -24.87 13.52 20.23
CA ARG A 84 -26.31 13.74 20.33
C ARG A 84 -26.54 15.24 20.50
#